data_AF-A0A4Q7CPI3-F1
#
_entry.id   AF-A0A4Q7CPI3-F1
#
_cell.length_a   1.000
_cell.length_b   1.000
_cell.length_c   1.000
_cell.angle_alpha   90.00
_cell.angle_beta   90.00
_cell.angle_gamma   90.00
#
_symmetry.space_group_name_H-M   'P 1'
#
loop_
_entity.id
_entity.type
_entity.pdbx_description
1 polymer ?
#
loop_
_entity_poly.entity_id
_entity_poly.type
_entity_poly.pdbx_seq_one_letter_code
_entity_poly.pdbx_strand_id
1 'polypeptide(L)'
;TKYRGEFEERLKQVMEESHQAGDVSLFIDELHTLIGAGGAEGAIDASNILKPALARGELQAIGATTLNEYRKHIEKDAALERRFQPVQVDEPTVEDTVAILKGLRDRYEAHHRINISDEAVEAAARLSDRYVSDRFLP
;
A
#
# COMPACT_ATOMS: atom_id res chain seq x y z
N THR A 1 -23.08 11.37 -9.86
CA THR A 1 -22.50 11.40 -11.22
C THR A 1 -21.46 12.49 -11.41
N LYS A 2 -21.67 13.74 -10.96
CA LYS A 2 -20.67 14.83 -11.06
C LYS A 2 -19.29 14.48 -10.47
N TYR A 3 -19.27 13.89 -9.26
CA TYR A 3 -18.03 13.54 -8.55
C TYR A 3 -17.20 12.41 -9.19
N ARG A 4 -17.80 11.55 -10.03
CA ARG A 4 -17.09 10.42 -10.67
C ARG A 4 -16.26 10.90 -11.88
N GLY A 5 -16.85 11.78 -12.69
CA GLY A 5 -16.16 12.39 -13.83
C GLY A 5 -14.99 13.28 -13.40
N GLU A 6 -15.18 14.08 -12.35
CA GLU A 6 -14.11 14.93 -11.80
C GLU A 6 -12.92 14.11 -11.29
N PHE A 7 -13.16 12.93 -10.71
CA PHE A 7 -12.08 12.03 -10.29
C PHE A 7 -11.33 11.43 -11.48
N GLU A 8 -12.05 10.91 -12.48
CA GLU A 8 -11.42 10.35 -13.68
C GLU A 8 -10.58 11.39 -14.44
N GLU A 9 -11.06 12.64 -14.50
CA GLU A 9 -10.35 13.75 -15.12
C GLU A 9 -9.07 14.09 -14.35
N ARG A 10 -9.13 14.16 -13.02
CA ARG A 10 -7.94 14.32 -12.17
C ARG A 10 -6.94 13.18 -12.35
N LEU A 11 -7.42 11.94 -12.40
CA LEU A 11 -6.53 10.79 -12.60
C LEU A 11 -5.85 10.84 -13.97
N LYS A 12 -6.57 11.19 -15.03
CA LYS A 12 -5.99 11.38 -16.36
C LYS A 12 -4.94 12.49 -16.37
N GLN A 13 -5.18 13.59 -15.66
CA GLN A 13 -4.22 14.68 -15.55
C GLN A 13 -2.92 14.21 -14.86
N VAL A 14 -3.03 13.50 -13.73
CA VAL A 14 -1.85 12.95 -13.02
C VAL A 14 -1.06 11.99 -13.91
N MET A 15 -1.75 11.16 -14.69
CA MET A 15 -1.13 10.22 -15.63
C MET A 15 -0.37 10.94 -16.75
N GLU A 16 -0.97 11.98 -17.32
CA GLU A 16 -0.35 12.80 -18.37
C GLU A 16 0.89 13.53 -17.84
N GLU A 17 0.79 14.15 -16.66
CA GLU A 17 1.92 14.84 -16.02
C GLU A 17 3.07 13.87 -15.71
N SER A 18 2.74 12.66 -15.23
CA SER A 18 3.73 11.62 -14.95
C SER A 18 4.43 11.15 -16.23
N HIS A 19 3.68 10.98 -17.32
CA HIS A 19 4.23 10.60 -18.62
C HIS A 19 5.17 11.67 -19.19
N GLN A 20 4.78 12.94 -19.11
CA GLN A 20 5.59 14.07 -19.59
C GLN A 20 6.88 14.26 -18.79
N ALA A 21 6.85 13.96 -17.48
CA ALA A 21 8.03 14.06 -16.63
C ALA A 21 9.07 12.96 -16.90
N GLY A 22 8.63 11.78 -17.35
CA GLY A 22 9.48 10.68 -17.84
C GLY A 22 10.21 9.86 -16.77
N ASP A 23 10.80 10.49 -15.76
CA ASP A 23 11.57 9.83 -14.69
C ASP A 23 10.85 9.94 -13.33
N VAL A 24 9.58 9.48 -13.31
CA VAL A 24 8.71 9.53 -12.13
C VAL A 24 8.20 8.13 -11.80
N SER A 25 8.43 7.72 -10.56
CA SER A 25 7.81 6.52 -9.98
C SER A 25 6.64 6.93 -9.09
N LEU A 26 5.45 6.41 -9.38
CA LEU A 26 4.27 6.62 -8.55
C LEU A 26 4.18 5.56 -7.46
N PHE A 27 3.81 5.98 -6.26
CA PHE A 27 3.42 5.06 -5.19
C PHE A 27 1.91 5.12 -5.02
N ILE A 28 1.27 3.95 -5.06
CA ILE A 28 -0.18 3.79 -4.88
C ILE A 28 -0.38 2.89 -3.67
N ASP A 29 -0.75 3.50 -2.55
CA ASP A 29 -1.22 2.74 -1.40
C ASP A 29 -2.60 2.16 -1.68
N GLU A 30 -2.89 0.98 -1.12
CA GLU A 30 -4.13 0.24 -1.33
C GLU A 30 -4.53 0.14 -2.82
N LEU A 31 -3.62 -0.34 -3.68
CA LEU A 31 -3.78 -0.39 -5.14
C LEU A 31 -5.12 -1.00 -5.61
N HIS A 32 -5.67 -1.95 -4.85
CA HIS A 32 -6.94 -2.61 -5.13
C HIS A 32 -8.14 -1.63 -5.12
N THR A 33 -8.06 -0.50 -4.44
CA THR A 33 -9.12 0.53 -4.41
C THR A 33 -9.30 1.20 -5.77
N LEU A 34 -8.26 1.26 -6.61
CA LEU A 34 -8.34 1.77 -7.98
C LEU A 34 -8.77 0.70 -9.00
N ILE A 35 -8.54 -0.57 -8.68
CA ILE A 35 -8.63 -1.69 -9.63
C ILE A 35 -9.87 -2.56 -9.43
N GLY A 36 -10.45 -2.58 -8.22
CA GLY A 36 -11.40 -3.60 -7.79
C GLY A 36 -12.71 -3.10 -7.21
N ALA A 37 -12.90 -1.79 -7.15
CA ALA A 37 -13.96 -1.21 -6.33
C ALA A 37 -15.38 -1.35 -6.93
N GLY A 38 -15.54 -1.93 -8.12
CA GLY A 38 -16.81 -2.08 -8.85
C GLY A 38 -17.93 -2.90 -8.20
N GLY A 39 -17.84 -3.28 -6.92
CA GLY A 39 -18.88 -4.01 -6.18
C GLY A 39 -19.75 -3.17 -5.25
N ALA A 40 -19.32 -1.96 -4.84
CA ALA A 40 -20.09 -1.08 -3.97
C ALA A 40 -20.61 0.12 -4.79
N GLU A 41 -21.90 0.46 -4.62
CA GLU A 41 -22.50 1.66 -5.23
C GLU A 41 -21.68 2.90 -4.89
N GLY A 42 -20.89 3.40 -5.86
CA GLY A 42 -20.12 4.64 -5.73
C GLY A 42 -18.62 4.49 -5.87
N ALA A 43 -18.09 3.27 -5.91
CA ALA A 43 -16.67 3.06 -6.11
C ALA A 43 -16.26 3.22 -7.58
N ILE A 44 -15.11 3.86 -7.80
CA ILE A 44 -14.64 4.26 -9.13
C ILE A 44 -13.74 3.16 -9.69
N ASP A 45 -14.07 2.67 -10.88
CA ASP A 45 -13.25 1.70 -11.59
C ASP A 45 -12.25 2.45 -12.47
N ALA A 46 -11.10 2.75 -11.89
CA ALA A 46 -9.99 3.40 -12.58
C ALA A 46 -9.17 2.41 -13.43
N SER A 47 -9.50 1.11 -13.40
CA SER A 47 -8.72 0.07 -14.10
C SER A 47 -8.66 0.33 -15.60
N ASN A 48 -9.73 0.85 -16.20
CA ASN A 48 -9.79 1.18 -17.63
C ASN A 48 -8.84 2.33 -18.03
N ILE A 49 -8.47 3.20 -17.09
CA ILE A 49 -7.54 4.31 -17.32
C ILE A 49 -6.10 3.82 -17.11
N LEU A 50 -5.86 3.00 -16.08
CA LEU A 50 -4.52 2.54 -15.71
C LEU A 50 -3.99 1.42 -16.64
N LYS A 51 -4.85 0.48 -17.06
CA LYS A 51 -4.45 -0.68 -17.88
C LYS A 51 -3.70 -0.29 -19.16
N PRO A 52 -4.18 0.67 -19.99
CA PRO A 52 -3.46 1.06 -21.20
C PRO A 52 -2.08 1.65 -20.92
N ALA A 53 -1.94 2.51 -19.89
CA ALA A 53 -0.67 3.16 -19.55
C ALA A 53 0.35 2.16 -18.98
N LEU A 54 -0.10 1.25 -18.10
CA LEU A 54 0.71 0.13 -17.62
C LEU A 54 1.12 -0.82 -18.77
N ALA A 55 0.22 -1.05 -19.74
CA ALA A 55 0.51 -1.92 -20.87
C ALA A 55 1.55 -1.36 -21.83
N ARG A 56 1.57 -0.03 -22.02
CA ARG A 56 2.56 0.68 -22.85
C ARG A 56 3.87 0.95 -22.11
N GLY A 57 3.93 0.72 -20.79
CA GLY A 57 5.10 1.04 -19.97
C GLY A 57 5.30 2.55 -19.76
N GLU A 58 4.25 3.34 -20.01
CA GLU A 58 4.26 4.81 -19.83
C GLU A 58 4.07 5.20 -18.36
N LEU A 59 3.63 4.25 -17.52
CA LEU A 59 3.43 4.43 -16.09
C LEU A 59 4.36 3.49 -15.32
N GLN A 60 5.28 4.07 -14.56
CA GLN A 60 6.03 3.35 -13.52
C GLN A 60 5.33 3.54 -12.18
N ALA A 61 4.87 2.44 -11.58
CA ALA A 61 4.16 2.50 -10.31
C ALA A 61 4.54 1.34 -9.39
N ILE A 62 4.58 1.62 -8.10
CA ILE A 62 4.69 0.66 -7.01
C ILE A 62 3.34 0.69 -6.29
N GLY A 63 2.66 -0.46 -6.27
CA GLY A 63 1.40 -0.62 -5.56
C GLY A 63 1.59 -1.40 -4.26
N ALA A 64 1.02 -0.92 -3.17
CA ALA A 64 0.90 -1.67 -1.93
C ALA A 64 -0.50 -2.28 -1.83
N THR A 65 -0.59 -3.54 -1.42
CA THR A 65 -1.87 -4.22 -1.17
C THR A 65 -1.67 -5.41 -0.25
N THR A 66 -2.73 -5.84 0.42
CA THR A 66 -2.73 -7.12 1.13
C THR A 66 -2.81 -8.29 0.14
N LEU A 67 -2.34 -9.46 0.56
CA LEU A 67 -2.40 -10.69 -0.24
C LEU A 67 -3.84 -11.06 -0.64
N ASN A 68 -4.80 -10.85 0.26
CA ASN A 68 -6.20 -11.16 0.00
C ASN A 68 -6.77 -10.28 -1.13
N GLU A 69 -6.47 -8.98 -1.10
CA GLU A 69 -6.93 -8.04 -2.12
C GLU A 69 -6.21 -8.25 -3.46
N TYR A 70 -4.92 -8.61 -3.44
CA TYR A 70 -4.18 -9.01 -4.64
C TYR A 70 -4.86 -10.20 -5.35
N ARG A 71 -5.13 -11.28 -4.61
CA ARG A 71 -5.81 -12.49 -5.15
C ARG A 71 -7.22 -12.20 -5.67
N LYS A 72 -7.92 -11.27 -5.03
CA LYS A 72 -9.30 -10.94 -5.36
C LYS A 72 -9.42 -10.04 -6.59
N HIS A 73 -8.53 -9.06 -6.74
CA HIS A 73 -8.70 -7.97 -7.69
C HIS A 73 -7.61 -7.88 -8.77
N ILE A 74 -6.39 -8.35 -8.51
CA ILE A 74 -5.26 -8.21 -9.44
C ILE A 74 -4.97 -9.54 -10.14
N GLU A 75 -4.83 -10.63 -9.37
CA GLU A 75 -4.51 -11.97 -9.91
C GLU A 75 -5.59 -12.50 -10.87
N LYS A 76 -6.86 -12.13 -10.65
CA LYS A 76 -7.97 -12.53 -11.52
C LYS A 76 -8.04 -11.75 -12.83
N ASP A 77 -7.34 -10.62 -12.93
CA ASP A 77 -7.33 -9.77 -14.12
C ASP A 77 -6.05 -10.00 -14.92
N ALA A 78 -6.15 -10.78 -15.99
CA ALA A 78 -5.02 -11.16 -16.84
C ALA A 78 -4.28 -9.96 -17.45
N ALA A 79 -4.91 -8.78 -17.57
CA ALA A 79 -4.23 -7.59 -18.09
C ALA A 79 -3.31 -6.97 -17.03
N LEU A 80 -3.66 -7.06 -15.74
CA LEU A 80 -2.90 -6.50 -14.63
C LEU A 80 -1.88 -7.49 -14.08
N GLU A 81 -2.24 -8.77 -13.97
CA GLU A 81 -1.33 -9.86 -13.57
C GLU A 81 -0.03 -9.86 -14.39
N ARG A 82 -0.13 -9.57 -15.70
CA ARG A 82 1.04 -9.54 -16.60
C ARG A 82 1.87 -8.25 -16.52
N ARG A 83 1.42 -7.26 -15.76
CA ARG A 83 2.04 -5.92 -15.68
C ARG A 83 2.61 -5.61 -14.31
N PHE A 84 2.09 -6.26 -13.28
CA PHE A 84 2.67 -6.22 -11.94
C PHE A 84 3.54 -7.45 -11.71
N GLN A 85 4.75 -7.21 -11.21
CA GLN A 85 5.57 -8.25 -10.60
C GLN A 85 5.24 -8.29 -9.11
N PRO A 86 4.66 -9.38 -8.58
CA PRO A 86 4.44 -9.49 -7.14
C PRO A 86 5.78 -9.57 -6.41
N VAL A 87 5.91 -8.75 -5.36
CA VAL A 87 6.99 -8.81 -4.37
C VAL A 87 6.33 -9.09 -3.04
N GLN A 88 6.55 -10.27 -2.49
CA GLN A 88 6.00 -10.65 -1.20
C GLN A 88 6.80 -9.95 -0.10
N VAL A 89 6.07 -9.27 0.79
CA VAL A 89 6.61 -8.66 2.00
C VAL A 89 6.05 -9.45 3.16
N ASP A 90 6.91 -10.22 3.81
CA ASP A 90 6.55 -11.03 4.95
C ASP A 90 6.53 -10.17 6.22
N GLU A 91 5.78 -10.66 7.22
CA GLU A 91 5.81 -10.12 8.57
C GLU A 91 7.25 -10.18 9.13
N PRO A 92 7.75 -9.11 9.77
CA PRO A 92 9.09 -9.08 10.35
C PRO A 92 9.24 -10.10 11.48
N THR A 93 10.48 -10.45 11.80
CA THR A 93 10.74 -11.22 13.03
C THR A 93 10.53 -10.34 14.28
N VAL A 94 10.42 -10.97 15.45
CA VAL A 94 10.40 -10.24 16.73
C VAL A 94 11.66 -9.39 16.91
N GLU A 95 12.82 -9.86 16.46
CA GLU A 95 14.09 -9.13 16.55
C GLU A 95 14.10 -7.90 15.65
N ASP A 96 13.62 -8.04 14.40
CA ASP A 96 13.45 -6.91 13.48
C ASP A 96 12.44 -5.89 14.02
N THR A 97 11.34 -6.38 14.59
CA THR A 97 10.31 -5.53 15.22
C THR A 97 10.91 -4.71 16.36
N VAL A 98 11.75 -5.31 17.21
CA VAL A 98 12.45 -4.56 18.27
C VAL A 98 13.32 -3.45 17.68
N ALA A 99 14.03 -3.70 16.58
CA ALA A 99 14.82 -2.67 15.91
C ALA A 99 13.95 -1.53 15.34
N ILE A 100 12.81 -1.88 14.71
CA ILE A 100 11.83 -0.91 14.20
C ILE A 100 11.28 -0.05 15.33
N LEU A 101 10.86 -0.66 16.44
CA LEU A 101 10.34 0.06 17.61
C LEU A 101 11.39 0.96 18.25
N LYS A 102 12.65 0.53 18.33
CA LYS A 102 13.78 1.38 18.77
C LYS A 102 13.95 2.60 17.86
N GLY A 103 13.80 2.44 16.54
CA GLY A 103 13.84 3.56 15.59
C GLY A 103 12.67 4.54 15.73
N LEU A 104 11.52 4.09 16.24
CA LEU A 104 10.35 4.93 16.48
C LEU A 104 10.31 5.55 17.88
N ARG A 105 11.11 5.04 18.82
CA ARG A 105 11.08 5.37 20.26
C ARG A 105 11.10 6.87 20.52
N ASP A 106 12.05 7.60 19.93
CA ASP A 106 12.22 9.05 20.15
C ASP A 106 10.95 9.84 19.81
N ARG A 107 10.22 9.42 18.76
CA ARG A 107 8.96 10.07 18.35
C ARG A 107 7.87 9.85 19.39
N TYR A 108 7.78 8.64 19.95
CA TYR A 108 6.78 8.31 20.97
C TYR A 108 7.11 8.93 22.33
N GLU A 109 8.38 8.91 22.75
CA GLU A 109 8.85 9.56 23.98
C GLU A 109 8.55 11.07 23.94
N ALA A 110 8.86 11.74 22.82
CA ALA A 110 8.56 13.16 22.65
C ALA A 110 7.05 13.47 22.67
N HIS A 111 6.24 12.63 22.03
CA HIS A 111 4.78 12.81 21.99
C HIS A 111 4.15 12.62 23.38
N HIS A 112 4.55 11.58 24.11
CA HIS A 112 3.96 11.21 25.40
C HIS A 112 4.67 11.81 26.62
N ARG A 113 5.85 12.41 26.43
CA ARG A 113 6.70 12.99 27.50
C ARG A 113 7.08 11.96 28.57
N ILE A 114 7.49 10.79 28.11
CA ILE A 114 7.93 9.67 28.94
C ILE A 114 9.25 9.13 28.41
N ASN A 115 9.94 8.35 29.24
CA ASN A 115 11.05 7.51 28.80
C ASN A 115 10.55 6.06 28.71
N ILE A 116 10.81 5.38 27.61
CA ILE A 116 10.43 4.00 27.34
C ILE A 116 11.68 3.14 27.52
N SER A 117 11.74 2.21 28.47
CA SER A 117 12.95 1.41 28.66
C SER A 117 13.17 0.39 27.52
N ASP A 118 14.41 -0.10 27.37
CA ASP A 118 14.70 -1.12 26.35
C ASP A 118 13.94 -2.43 26.63
N GLU A 119 13.80 -2.79 27.90
CA GLU A 119 13.04 -3.97 28.33
C GLU A 119 11.56 -3.82 27.96
N ALA A 120 11.00 -2.60 28.01
CA ALA A 120 9.62 -2.35 27.61
C ALA A 120 9.41 -2.56 26.10
N VAL A 121 10.38 -2.15 25.27
CA VAL A 121 10.32 -2.37 23.81
C VAL A 121 10.41 -3.87 23.48
N GLU A 122 11.35 -4.58 24.10
CA GLU A 122 11.50 -6.03 23.91
C GLU A 122 10.27 -6.81 24.38
N ALA A 123 9.73 -6.44 25.54
CA ALA A 123 8.51 -7.02 26.06
C ALA A 123 7.32 -6.75 25.14
N ALA A 124 7.19 -5.53 24.60
CA ALA A 124 6.11 -5.19 23.69
C ALA A 124 6.09 -6.10 22.45
N ALA A 125 7.24 -6.26 21.77
CA ALA A 125 7.35 -7.10 20.57
C ALA A 125 7.08 -8.59 20.88
N ARG A 126 7.67 -9.12 21.95
CA ARG A 126 7.50 -10.54 22.32
C ARG A 126 6.08 -10.87 22.78
N LEU A 127 5.45 -9.95 23.52
CA LEU A 127 4.10 -10.16 24.04
C LEU A 127 3.06 -9.98 22.93
N SER A 128 3.25 -9.04 21.99
CA SER A 128 2.34 -8.88 20.86
C SER A 128 2.35 -10.11 19.97
N ASP A 129 3.53 -10.60 19.58
CA ASP A 129 3.70 -11.82 18.78
C ASP A 129 3.00 -13.03 19.43
N ARG A 130 3.16 -13.18 20.75
CA ARG A 130 2.62 -14.34 21.46
C ARG A 130 1.11 -14.27 21.73
N TYR A 131 0.58 -13.08 22.03
CA TYR A 131 -0.75 -12.94 22.63
C TYR A 131 -1.76 -12.17 21.77
N VAL A 132 -1.33 -11.44 20.75
CA VAL A 132 -2.20 -10.65 19.86
C VAL A 132 -2.26 -11.33 18.48
N SER A 133 -3.10 -12.36 18.36
CA SER A 133 -3.16 -13.23 17.16
C SER A 133 -4.02 -12.69 16.01
N ASP A 134 -4.73 -11.57 16.20
CA ASP A 134 -5.56 -10.93 15.18
C ASP A 134 -4.84 -9.81 14.41
N ARG A 135 -3.55 -9.60 14.69
CA ARG A 135 -2.70 -8.57 14.06
C ARG A 135 -1.34 -9.16 13.69
N PHE A 136 -0.59 -8.37 12.92
CA PHE A 136 0.76 -8.68 12.48
C PHE A 136 1.76 -7.71 13.13
N LEU A 137 3.00 -8.16 13.27
CA LEU A 137 4.14 -7.32 13.59
C LEU A 137 4.42 -6.32 12.44
N PRO A 138 4.96 -5.13 12.77
CA PRO A 138 5.03 -3.99 11.87
C PRO A 138 6.19 -4.00 10.88
#